data_AF-A0ABD4YHK7-F1
#
_entry.id   AF-A0ABD4YHK7-F1
#
_cell.length_a   1.000
_cell.length_b   1.000
_cell.length_c   1.000
_cell.angle_alpha   90.00
_cell.angle_beta   90.00
_cell.angle_gamma   90.00
#
_symmetry.space_group_name_H-M   'P 1'
#
loop_
_entity.id
_entity.type
_entity.pdbx_description
1 polymer ?
#
loop_
_entity_poly.entity_id
_entity_poly.type
_entity_poly.pdbx_seq_one_letter_code
_entity_poly.pdbx_strand_id
1 'polypeptide(L)'
;MNPSIDLEAAKAAFLASGGSIIVLDGYQHVPHRPHRDIEQVRAVPPKPLGVKEQKRQKQLAELREMARTMTYAQAMERTGLAQSTLYRAAQDGGFAFQPDPRRFHGEKKRAYADPAEDKALAQQIAALRDEGLNRSQAKARLGISDRKFCRIIHLFGVDYPKAEGKRCDGPI
;
A
#
# COMPACT_ATOMS: atom_id res chain seq x y z
N MET A 1 9.07 77.13 16.03
CA MET A 1 9.64 76.58 17.29
C MET A 1 10.33 75.28 16.94
N ASN A 2 11.55 75.08 17.42
CA ASN A 2 12.37 73.92 17.07
C ASN A 2 12.13 72.82 18.13
N PRO A 3 11.43 71.73 17.82
CA PRO A 3 10.96 70.75 18.81
C PRO A 3 12.09 70.04 19.57
N SER A 4 13.32 70.06 19.03
CA SER A 4 14.50 69.49 19.69
C SER A 4 14.95 70.30 20.92
N ILE A 5 14.80 71.63 20.88
CA ILE A 5 15.22 72.52 21.96
C ILE A 5 14.27 72.37 23.15
N ASP A 6 12.97 72.27 22.87
CA ASP A 6 11.93 72.12 23.90
C ASP A 6 12.06 70.77 24.64
N LEU A 7 12.49 69.71 23.95
CA LEU A 7 12.69 68.39 24.53
C LEU A 7 13.92 68.37 25.47
N GLU A 8 15.03 68.99 25.06
CA GLU A 8 16.21 69.12 25.91
C GLU A 8 15.95 70.00 27.14
N ALA A 9 15.23 71.11 26.98
CA ALA A 9 14.81 71.96 28.08
C ALA A 9 13.91 71.19 29.08
N ALA A 10 12.97 70.39 28.58
CA ALA A 10 12.11 69.57 29.42
C ALA A 10 12.89 68.47 30.18
N LYS A 11 13.87 67.83 29.53
CA LYS A 11 14.77 66.87 30.19
C LYS A 11 15.62 67.53 31.27
N ALA A 12 16.18 68.71 30.99
CA ALA A 12 16.99 69.46 31.94
C ALA A 12 16.16 69.89 33.17
N ALA A 13 14.92 70.37 32.97
CA ALA A 13 14.03 70.72 34.06
C ALA A 13 13.66 69.50 34.93
N PHE A 14 13.44 68.34 34.31
CA PHE A 14 13.12 67.08 35.01
C PHE A 14 14.30 66.54 35.82
N LEU A 15 15.53 66.67 35.32
CA LEU A 15 16.73 66.32 36.09
C LEU A 15 16.99 67.34 37.22
N ALA A 16 16.76 68.62 36.97
CA ALA A 16 16.93 69.69 37.98
C ALA A 16 15.91 69.61 39.13
N SER A 17 14.70 69.08 38.89
CA SER A 17 13.72 68.79 39.93
C SER A 17 14.03 67.52 40.73
N GLY A 18 15.17 66.86 40.48
CA GLY A 18 15.63 65.66 41.17
C GLY A 18 15.16 64.35 40.55
N GLY A 19 14.59 64.38 39.34
CA GLY A 19 14.21 63.18 38.58
C GLY A 19 15.44 62.42 38.10
N SER A 20 15.34 61.09 37.99
CA SER A 20 16.36 60.24 37.40
C SER A 20 15.81 59.53 36.16
N ILE A 21 16.62 59.49 35.10
CA ILE A 21 16.27 58.77 33.87
C ILE A 21 17.00 57.43 33.91
N ILE A 22 16.23 56.35 34.01
CA ILE A 22 16.76 54.99 33.97
C ILE A 22 16.47 54.42 32.58
N VAL A 23 17.53 54.05 31.87
CA VAL A 23 17.40 53.29 30.62
C VAL A 23 17.20 51.84 31.00
N LEU A 24 16.02 51.30 30.70
CA LEU A 24 15.71 49.90 30.95
C LEU A 24 16.35 49.04 29.86
N ASP A 25 17.04 47.98 30.29
CA ASP A 25 17.56 46.97 29.37
C ASP A 25 16.41 46.25 28.65
N GLY A 26 16.62 45.93 27.38
CA GLY A 26 15.64 45.21 26.56
C GLY A 26 15.39 43.79 27.07
N TYR A 27 14.22 43.24 26.73
CA TYR A 27 13.85 41.88 27.12
C TYR A 27 14.83 40.85 26.54
N GLN A 28 15.46 40.06 27.41
CA GLN A 28 16.31 38.93 27.02
C GLN A 28 15.54 37.62 27.19
N HIS A 29 15.36 36.88 26.09
CA HIS A 29 14.62 35.62 26.11
C HIS A 29 15.35 34.53 26.91
N VAL A 30 14.68 33.98 27.93
CA VAL A 30 15.16 32.83 28.72
C VAL A 30 14.28 31.61 28.43
N PRO A 31 14.84 30.47 27.98
CA PRO A 31 14.08 29.25 27.76
C PRO A 31 13.34 28.79 29.01
N HIS A 32 12.15 28.22 28.83
CA HIS A 32 11.38 27.65 29.93
C HIS A 32 12.17 26.56 30.62
N ARG A 33 12.12 26.52 31.96
CA ARG A 33 12.76 25.44 32.72
C ARG A 33 12.13 24.11 32.30
N PRO A 34 12.93 23.06 32.04
CA PRO A 34 12.39 21.73 31.82
C PRO A 34 11.56 21.34 33.05
N HIS A 35 10.32 20.93 32.81
CA HIS A 35 9.42 20.51 33.87
C HIS A 35 10.03 19.29 34.57
N ARG A 36 10.10 19.31 35.91
CA ARG A 36 10.60 18.29 36.87
C ARG A 36 11.31 17.08 36.26
N ASP A 37 12.54 16.82 36.71
CA ASP A 37 13.30 15.58 36.51
C ASP A 37 12.35 14.41 36.29
N ILE A 38 12.44 13.80 35.11
CA ILE A 38 11.61 12.68 34.69
C ILE A 38 11.80 11.60 35.75
N GLU A 39 10.89 11.53 36.72
CA GLU A 39 10.83 10.40 37.63
C GLU A 39 10.80 9.18 36.72
N GLN A 40 11.77 8.27 36.90
CA GLN A 40 11.79 7.02 36.16
C GLN A 40 10.44 6.37 36.38
N VAL A 41 9.55 6.47 35.38
CA VAL A 41 8.19 5.96 35.45
C VAL A 41 8.35 4.46 35.68
N ARG A 42 8.19 4.03 36.93
CA ARG A 42 8.14 2.61 37.24
C ARG A 42 7.04 2.04 36.35
N ALA A 43 7.40 1.05 35.52
CA ALA A 43 6.46 0.44 34.60
C ALA A 43 5.20 0.05 35.38
N VAL A 44 4.11 0.79 35.15
CA VAL A 44 2.82 0.48 35.75
C VAL A 44 2.45 -0.89 35.20
N PRO A 45 2.14 -1.88 36.06
CA PRO A 45 1.75 -3.20 35.56
C PRO A 45 0.56 -3.03 34.60
N PRO A 46 0.54 -3.77 33.48
CA PRO A 46 -0.49 -3.61 32.47
C PRO A 46 -1.85 -3.81 33.13
N LYS A 47 -2.77 -2.85 32.91
CA LYS A 47 -4.13 -2.91 33.42
C LYS A 47 -4.76 -4.24 32.99
N PRO A 48 -5.42 -4.99 33.90
CA PRO A 48 -6.10 -6.22 33.51
C PRO A 48 -7.12 -5.92 32.43
N LEU A 49 -7.18 -6.79 31.42
CA LEU A 49 -8.07 -6.64 30.28
C LEU A 49 -9.52 -6.51 30.75
N GLY A 50 -10.24 -5.53 30.20
CA GLY A 50 -11.64 -5.33 30.52
C GLY A 50 -12.50 -6.53 30.08
N VAL A 51 -13.65 -6.75 30.72
CA VAL A 51 -14.56 -7.87 30.39
C VAL A 51 -14.91 -7.91 28.90
N LYS A 52 -15.03 -6.75 28.24
CA LYS A 52 -15.29 -6.63 26.79
C LYS A 52 -14.11 -7.14 25.96
N GLU A 53 -12.88 -6.78 26.34
CA GLU A 53 -11.65 -7.20 25.66
C GLU A 53 -11.44 -8.71 25.82
N GLN A 54 -11.71 -9.27 27.00
CA GLN A 54 -11.64 -10.71 27.24
C GLN A 54 -12.67 -11.47 26.37
N LYS A 55 -13.90 -10.97 26.25
CA LYS A 55 -14.91 -11.55 25.34
C LYS A 55 -14.45 -11.47 23.89
N ARG A 56 -13.87 -10.35 23.46
CA ARG A 56 -13.34 -10.18 22.12
C ARG A 56 -12.19 -11.16 21.84
N GLN A 57 -11.26 -11.34 22.77
CA GLN A 57 -10.16 -12.30 22.62
C GLN A 57 -10.66 -13.75 22.54
N LYS A 58 -11.67 -14.13 23.32
CA LYS A 58 -12.31 -15.46 23.22
C LYS A 58 -12.94 -15.68 21.85
N GLN A 59 -13.70 -14.71 21.34
CA GLN A 59 -14.26 -14.78 20.00
C GLN A 59 -13.18 -14.90 18.92
N LEU A 60 -12.07 -14.15 19.03
CA LEU A 60 -10.97 -14.24 18.08
C LEU A 60 -10.28 -15.61 18.13
N ALA A 61 -10.14 -16.22 19.31
CA ALA A 61 -9.59 -17.56 19.46
C ALA A 61 -10.48 -18.61 18.78
N GLU A 62 -11.80 -18.54 18.98
CA GLU A 62 -12.77 -19.43 18.32
C GLU A 62 -12.76 -19.27 16.80
N LEU A 63 -12.79 -18.03 16.31
CA LEU A 63 -12.72 -17.74 14.87
C LEU A 63 -11.40 -18.22 14.25
N ARG A 64 -10.29 -18.14 14.99
CA ARG A 64 -8.97 -18.63 14.53
C ARG A 64 -8.96 -20.14 14.34
N GLU A 65 -9.56 -20.90 15.25
CA GLU A 65 -9.69 -22.35 15.10
C GLU A 65 -10.59 -22.73 13.91
N MET A 66 -11.70 -22.00 13.73
CA MET A 66 -12.56 -22.20 12.55
C MET A 66 -11.83 -21.85 11.24
N ALA A 67 -11.04 -20.77 11.23
CA ALA A 67 -10.31 -20.34 10.05
C ALA A 67 -9.30 -21.37 9.52
N ARG A 68 -8.76 -22.24 10.38
CA ARG A 68 -7.87 -23.35 9.98
C ARG A 68 -8.57 -24.36 9.07
N THR A 69 -9.88 -24.56 9.25
CA THR A 69 -10.63 -25.66 8.63
C THR A 69 -11.68 -25.19 7.62
N MET A 70 -12.16 -23.95 7.75
CA MET A 70 -13.31 -23.45 6.99
C MET A 70 -12.95 -22.30 6.06
N THR A 71 -13.75 -22.15 5.00
CA THR A 71 -13.78 -20.95 4.16
C THR A 71 -14.67 -19.87 4.79
N TYR A 72 -14.58 -18.63 4.29
CA TYR A 72 -15.46 -17.55 4.75
C TYR A 72 -16.96 -17.88 4.61
N ALA A 73 -17.37 -18.51 3.51
CA ALA A 73 -18.78 -18.88 3.30
C ALA A 73 -19.28 -19.86 4.37
N GLN A 74 -18.48 -20.90 4.66
CA GLN A 74 -18.79 -21.88 5.70
C GLN A 74 -18.79 -21.26 7.10
N ALA A 75 -17.86 -20.34 7.37
CA ALA A 75 -17.82 -19.62 8.64
C ALA A 75 -19.03 -18.69 8.82
N MET A 76 -19.51 -18.06 7.75
CA MET A 76 -20.74 -17.24 7.77
C MET A 76 -21.97 -18.09 8.10
N GLU A 77 -22.12 -19.24 7.44
CA GLU A 77 -23.23 -20.18 7.70
C GLU A 77 -23.23 -20.70 9.13
N ARG A 78 -22.05 -21.01 9.69
CA ARG A 78 -21.94 -21.49 11.07
C ARG A 78 -22.16 -20.42 12.12
N THR A 79 -21.58 -19.23 11.93
CA THR A 79 -21.58 -18.18 12.96
C THR A 79 -22.75 -17.22 12.83
N GLY A 80 -23.43 -17.18 11.68
CA GLY A 80 -24.42 -16.16 11.34
C GLY A 80 -23.83 -14.76 11.18
N LEU A 81 -22.49 -14.61 11.24
CA LEU A 81 -21.83 -13.32 11.11
C LEU A 81 -21.65 -12.95 9.65
N ALA A 82 -21.79 -11.66 9.36
CA ALA A 82 -21.50 -11.12 8.04
C ALA A 82 -20.00 -11.29 7.67
N GLN A 83 -19.73 -11.43 6.37
CA GLN A 83 -18.37 -11.59 5.84
C GLN A 83 -17.42 -10.46 6.28
N SER A 84 -17.90 -9.22 6.31
CA SER A 84 -17.10 -8.05 6.72
C SER A 84 -16.69 -8.12 8.19
N THR A 85 -17.55 -8.64 9.06
CA THR A 85 -17.25 -8.85 10.49
C THR A 85 -16.18 -9.91 10.67
N LEU A 86 -16.27 -11.03 9.92
CA LEU A 86 -15.24 -12.07 9.92
C LEU A 86 -13.92 -11.54 9.36
N TYR A 87 -13.94 -10.70 8.33
CA TYR A 87 -12.74 -10.08 7.76
C TYR A 87 -12.05 -9.15 8.76
N ARG A 88 -12.81 -8.28 9.44
CA ARG A 88 -12.27 -7.44 10.53
C ARG A 88 -11.69 -8.28 11.66
N ALA A 89 -12.39 -9.33 12.08
CA ALA A 89 -11.89 -10.23 13.12
C ALA A 89 -10.60 -10.96 12.69
N ALA A 90 -10.51 -11.40 11.44
CA ALA A 90 -9.32 -11.99 10.85
C ALA A 90 -8.14 -11.00 10.83
N GLN A 91 -8.41 -9.74 10.49
CA GLN A 91 -7.41 -8.66 10.47
C GLN A 91 -6.92 -8.31 11.88
N ASP A 92 -7.84 -8.09 12.82
CA ASP A 92 -7.54 -7.81 14.23
C ASP A 92 -6.78 -8.98 14.89
N GLY A 93 -7.15 -10.21 14.53
CA GLY A 93 -6.57 -11.44 15.06
C GLY A 93 -5.36 -11.95 14.28
N GLY A 94 -4.95 -11.31 13.17
CA GLY A 94 -3.81 -11.76 12.36
C GLY A 94 -3.94 -13.22 11.87
N PHE A 95 -5.12 -13.63 11.42
CA PHE A 95 -5.34 -14.94 10.80
C PHE A 95 -6.13 -14.81 9.50
N ALA A 96 -6.21 -15.87 8.71
CA ALA A 96 -6.99 -15.90 7.47
C ALA A 96 -7.75 -17.23 7.36
N PHE A 97 -8.97 -17.17 6.85
CA PHE A 97 -9.76 -18.36 6.51
C PHE A 97 -9.21 -19.04 5.26
N GLN A 98 -9.57 -20.32 5.07
CA GLN A 98 -9.18 -21.04 3.86
C GLN A 98 -9.75 -20.34 2.61
N PRO A 99 -8.96 -20.29 1.52
CA PRO A 99 -9.44 -19.73 0.26
C PRO A 99 -10.59 -20.58 -0.27
N ASP A 100 -11.60 -19.92 -0.83
CA ASP A 100 -12.68 -20.62 -1.51
C ASP A 100 -12.09 -21.41 -2.70
N PRO A 101 -12.31 -22.75 -2.77
CA PRO A 101 -11.83 -23.57 -3.88
C PRO A 101 -12.29 -23.05 -5.25
N ARG A 102 -13.45 -22.37 -5.31
CA ARG A 102 -14.00 -21.81 -6.55
C ARG A 102 -13.30 -20.53 -7.00
N ARG A 103 -12.66 -19.78 -6.10
CA ARG A 103 -12.10 -18.45 -6.37
C ARG A 103 -10.95 -18.47 -7.38
N PHE A 104 -10.24 -19.59 -7.52
CA PHE A 104 -9.06 -19.72 -8.40
C PHE A 104 -9.24 -20.66 -9.58
N HIS A 105 -10.46 -21.16 -9.85
CA HIS A 105 -10.72 -22.03 -11.01
C HIS A 105 -10.58 -21.32 -12.36
N GLY A 106 -10.53 -19.98 -12.41
CA GLY A 106 -10.47 -19.22 -13.66
C GLY A 106 -9.08 -19.11 -14.32
N GLU A 107 -7.99 -19.22 -13.55
CA GLU A 107 -6.66 -18.81 -14.01
C GLU A 107 -5.60 -19.92 -13.96
N LYS A 108 -5.58 -20.74 -12.89
CA LYS A 108 -4.56 -21.79 -12.72
C LYS A 108 -4.85 -23.10 -13.47
N LYS A 109 -6.08 -23.31 -13.93
CA LYS A 109 -6.51 -24.51 -14.67
C LYS A 109 -6.92 -24.23 -16.12
N ARG A 110 -6.61 -23.06 -16.66
CA ARG A 110 -6.55 -22.94 -18.12
C ARG A 110 -5.30 -23.72 -18.53
N ALA A 111 -5.46 -24.99 -18.86
CA ALA A 111 -4.47 -25.69 -19.65
C ALA A 111 -4.29 -24.83 -20.90
N TYR A 112 -3.20 -24.06 -20.94
CA TYR A 112 -2.94 -23.11 -22.01
C TYR A 112 -2.58 -23.95 -23.24
N ALA A 113 -3.62 -24.35 -23.96
CA ALA A 113 -3.62 -25.05 -25.25
C ALA A 113 -3.13 -26.51 -25.23
N ASP A 114 -3.71 -27.28 -26.15
CA ASP A 114 -3.25 -28.60 -26.50
C ASP A 114 -1.86 -28.48 -27.18
N PRO A 115 -0.82 -29.17 -26.67
CA PRO A 115 0.52 -29.12 -27.27
C PRO A 115 0.54 -29.53 -28.75
N ALA A 116 -0.41 -30.37 -29.20
CA ALA A 116 -0.52 -30.76 -30.60
C ALA A 116 -0.99 -29.59 -31.48
N GLU A 117 -2.00 -28.83 -31.04
CA GLU A 117 -2.50 -27.66 -31.75
C GLU A 117 -1.44 -26.57 -31.87
N ASP A 118 -0.71 -26.32 -30.78
CA ASP A 118 0.34 -25.29 -30.81
C ASP A 118 1.51 -25.65 -31.72
N LYS A 119 1.85 -26.95 -31.83
CA LYS A 119 2.87 -27.43 -32.76
C LYS A 119 2.44 -27.23 -34.21
N ALA A 120 1.19 -27.57 -34.56
CA ALA A 120 0.65 -27.32 -35.89
C ALA A 120 0.65 -25.82 -36.21
N LEU A 121 0.31 -25.00 -35.23
CA LEU A 121 0.28 -23.56 -35.38
C LEU A 121 1.68 -22.94 -35.52
N ALA A 122 2.69 -23.47 -34.83
CA ALA A 122 4.09 -23.07 -35.00
C ALA A 122 4.58 -23.33 -36.43
N GLN A 123 4.19 -24.47 -37.03
CA GLN A 123 4.51 -24.79 -38.43
C GLN A 123 3.84 -23.81 -39.40
N GLN A 124 2.58 -23.44 -39.16
CA GLN A 124 1.88 -22.42 -39.96
C GLN A 124 2.54 -21.05 -39.83
N ILE A 125 2.95 -20.65 -38.62
CA ILE A 125 3.65 -19.38 -38.39
C ILE A 125 5.00 -19.36 -39.14
N ALA A 126 5.74 -20.47 -39.15
CA ALA A 126 6.99 -20.59 -39.91
C ALA A 126 6.74 -20.51 -41.43
N ALA A 127 5.69 -21.14 -41.94
CA ALA A 127 5.33 -21.04 -43.36
C ALA A 127 4.97 -19.60 -43.77
N LEU A 128 4.19 -18.89 -42.95
CA LEU A 128 3.82 -17.49 -43.22
C LEU A 128 5.01 -16.54 -43.13
N ARG A 129 6.01 -16.87 -42.30
CA ARG A 129 7.30 -16.16 -42.28
C ARG A 129 8.03 -16.34 -43.60
N ASP A 130 8.10 -17.57 -44.10
CA ASP A 130 8.82 -17.90 -45.34
C ASP A 130 8.12 -17.28 -46.56
N GLU A 131 6.79 -17.08 -46.50
CA GLU A 131 6.02 -16.27 -47.45
C GLU A 131 6.31 -14.75 -47.36
N GLY A 132 7.07 -14.30 -46.36
CA GLY A 132 7.46 -12.90 -46.17
C GLY A 132 6.41 -12.02 -45.50
N LEU A 133 5.39 -12.60 -44.86
CA LEU A 133 4.33 -11.83 -44.22
C LEU A 133 4.82 -11.17 -42.93
N ASN A 134 4.32 -9.96 -42.64
CA ASN A 134 4.60 -9.32 -41.35
C ASN A 134 3.74 -9.94 -40.22
N ARG A 135 4.13 -9.72 -38.96
CA ARG A 135 3.42 -10.31 -37.80
C ARG A 135 1.93 -9.93 -37.75
N SER A 136 1.56 -8.71 -38.13
CA SER A 136 0.15 -8.28 -38.16
C SER A 136 -0.66 -9.03 -39.21
N GLN A 137 -0.10 -9.23 -40.40
CA GLN A 137 -0.73 -9.98 -41.49
C GLN A 137 -0.83 -11.46 -41.14
N ALA A 138 0.22 -12.05 -40.56
CA ALA A 138 0.20 -13.44 -40.11
C ALA A 138 -0.87 -13.67 -39.04
N LYS A 139 -0.99 -12.77 -38.04
CA LYS A 139 -2.06 -12.85 -37.03
C LYS A 139 -3.45 -12.69 -37.63
N ALA A 140 -3.62 -11.75 -38.57
CA ALA A 140 -4.90 -11.55 -39.24
C ALA A 140 -5.31 -12.77 -40.07
N ARG A 141 -4.35 -13.41 -40.76
CA ARG A 141 -4.58 -14.61 -41.57
C ARG A 141 -4.89 -15.85 -40.72
N LEU A 142 -4.23 -15.99 -39.57
CA LEU A 142 -4.47 -17.09 -38.63
C LEU A 142 -5.68 -16.85 -37.72
N GLY A 143 -6.15 -15.61 -37.57
CA GLY A 143 -7.26 -15.25 -36.67
C GLY A 143 -6.89 -15.33 -35.20
N ILE A 144 -5.64 -15.04 -34.83
CA ILE A 144 -5.08 -15.32 -33.50
C ILE A 144 -4.69 -14.05 -32.75
N SER A 145 -4.89 -14.06 -31.43
CA SER A 145 -4.48 -12.96 -30.54
C SER A 145 -2.96 -12.83 -30.45
N ASP A 146 -2.49 -11.60 -30.25
CA ASP A 146 -1.06 -11.30 -30.12
C ASP A 146 -0.38 -12.09 -28.99
N ARG A 147 -1.08 -12.30 -27.87
CA ARG A 147 -0.59 -13.10 -26.73
C ARG A 147 -0.40 -14.57 -27.09
N LYS A 148 -1.33 -15.18 -27.84
CA LYS A 148 -1.20 -16.58 -28.28
C LYS A 148 -0.08 -16.72 -29.33
N PHE A 149 0.03 -15.75 -30.24
CA PHE A 149 1.10 -15.70 -31.25
C PHE A 149 2.50 -15.59 -30.62
N CYS A 150 2.68 -14.66 -29.68
CA CYS A 150 3.96 -14.49 -28.98
C CYS A 150 4.31 -15.72 -28.14
N ARG A 151 3.34 -16.29 -27.41
CA ARG A 151 3.56 -17.52 -26.64
C ARG A 151 4.09 -18.66 -27.51
N ILE A 152 3.50 -18.88 -28.69
CA ILE A 152 3.90 -19.99 -29.58
C ILE A 152 5.30 -19.75 -30.18
N ILE A 153 5.59 -18.51 -30.60
CA ILE A 153 6.93 -18.13 -31.06
C ILE A 153 7.98 -18.42 -29.97
N HIS A 154 7.71 -18.06 -28.72
CA HIS A 154 8.63 -18.31 -27.61
C HIS A 154 8.73 -19.80 -27.26
N LEU A 155 7.61 -20.51 -27.21
CA LEU A 155 7.56 -21.93 -26.83
C LEU A 155 8.27 -22.83 -27.84
N PHE A 156 8.16 -22.54 -29.14
CA PHE A 156 8.76 -23.34 -30.22
C PHE A 156 10.01 -22.71 -30.84
N GLY A 157 10.45 -21.53 -30.36
CA GLY A 157 11.66 -20.86 -30.84
C GLY A 157 11.60 -20.41 -32.29
N VAL A 158 10.43 -20.01 -32.81
CA VAL A 158 10.29 -19.57 -34.21
C VAL A 158 10.83 -18.15 -34.36
N ASP A 159 11.95 -17.99 -35.05
CA ASP A 159 12.48 -16.67 -35.35
C ASP A 159 11.58 -15.95 -36.37
N TYR A 160 10.93 -14.86 -35.93
CA TYR A 160 10.01 -14.06 -36.73
C TYR A 160 10.38 -12.59 -36.58
N PRO A 161 10.55 -11.81 -37.66
CA PRO A 161 10.98 -10.42 -37.57
C PRO A 161 10.04 -9.58 -36.70
N LYS A 162 10.63 -8.73 -35.86
CA LYS A 162 9.94 -7.89 -34.87
C LYS A 162 10.19 -6.42 -35.18
N ALA A 163 9.14 -5.61 -35.14
CA ALA A 163 9.30 -4.16 -35.19
C ALA A 163 10.01 -3.66 -33.91
N GLU A 164 11.01 -2.80 -34.08
CA GLU A 164 11.74 -2.18 -32.98
C GLU A 164 10.78 -1.47 -32.00
N GLY A 165 11.08 -1.56 -30.70
CA GLY A 165 10.31 -0.89 -29.65
C GLY A 165 8.94 -1.52 -29.30
N LYS A 166 8.46 -2.54 -30.03
CA LYS A 166 7.25 -3.28 -29.63
C LYS A 166 7.60 -4.31 -28.55
N ARG A 167 6.81 -4.40 -27.49
CA ARG A 167 6.94 -5.47 -26.50
C ARG A 167 6.14 -6.68 -26.95
N CYS A 168 6.78 -7.85 -26.98
CA CYS A 168 6.10 -9.14 -27.15
C CYS A 168 6.17 -9.85 -25.81
N ASP A 169 5.52 -9.25 -24.80
CA ASP A 169 5.54 -9.76 -23.43
C ASP A 169 4.47 -10.86 -23.31
N GLY A 170 4.67 -11.96 -24.04
CA GLY A 170 3.94 -13.19 -23.79
C GLY A 170 4.47 -13.83 -22.51
N PRO A 171 3.62 -14.43 -21.66
CA PRO A 171 4.13 -15.22 -20.54
C PRO A 171 4.97 -16.38 -21.08
N ILE A 172 6.16 -16.57 -20.50
CA ILE A 172 6.87 -17.85 -20.50
C ILE A 172 6.03 -18.84 -19.67
#